data_AF-A0A820BDY0-F1
#
_entry.id   AF-A0A820BDY0-F1
#
_cell.length_a   1.000
_cell.length_b   1.000
_cell.length_c   1.000
_cell.angle_alpha   90.00
_cell.angle_beta   90.00
_cell.angle_gamma   90.00
#
_symmetry.space_group_name_H-M   'P 1'
#
loop_
_entity.id
_entity.type
_entity.pdbx_description
1 polymer ?
#
loop_
_entity_poly.entity_id
_entity_poly.type
_entity_poly.pdbx_seq_one_letter_code
_entity_poly.pdbx_strand_id
1 'polypeptide(L)'
;MNIGQYILVIILYNLLWIITQIHPLDTTDKLQNDQVNANPFLIEASWTTHDYDLHTIPTLQVVANPLLARQFSPIYKQIFANLKQLNAEYTRYAAWFPYPKLAVAELDPPSGLYQCGNVGQDFSINLSCEQNGGVISKVDFASYGTSSGACGQMKQGTCHAENSSEIVQRVCIGQKTCSVPATNDLFGDPCKGITKRLLIQIQCDPPQNNTYYNFTYLDTMLQDFLDATDGHSRIIL
;
A
#
# COMPACT_ATOMS: atom_id res chain seq x y z
N MET A 1 -42.84 33.65 6.32
CA MET A 1 -43.16 32.86 5.11
C MET A 1 -42.54 31.48 5.28
N ASN A 2 -43.37 30.44 5.27
CA ASN A 2 -43.11 29.18 5.95
C ASN A 2 -42.41 28.14 5.05
N ILE A 3 -41.30 27.57 5.54
CA ILE A 3 -40.42 26.61 4.84
C ILE A 3 -41.12 25.27 4.53
N GLY A 4 -42.27 24.99 5.16
CA GLY A 4 -43.06 23.77 4.93
C GLY A 4 -43.73 23.63 3.56
N GLN A 5 -43.82 24.71 2.77
CA GLN A 5 -44.49 24.66 1.46
C GLN A 5 -43.56 24.25 0.31
N TYR A 6 -42.24 24.40 0.47
CA TYR A 6 -41.25 24.02 -0.56
C TYR A 6 -40.87 22.53 -0.52
N ILE A 7 -40.95 21.88 0.65
CA ILE A 7 -40.63 20.45 0.79
C ILE A 7 -41.70 19.57 0.13
N LEU A 8 -42.98 19.96 0.20
CA LEU A 8 -44.09 19.25 -0.46
C LEU A 8 -44.03 19.34 -1.99
N VAL A 9 -43.53 20.44 -2.55
CA VAL A 9 -43.42 20.61 -4.01
C VAL A 9 -42.27 19.77 -4.59
N ILE A 10 -41.15 19.63 -3.86
CA ILE A 10 -39.99 18.86 -4.34
C ILE A 10 -40.27 17.34 -4.31
N ILE A 11 -41.02 16.84 -3.31
CA ILE A 11 -41.39 15.42 -3.23
C ILE A 11 -42.40 15.05 -4.35
N LEU A 12 -43.36 15.93 -4.65
CA LEU A 12 -44.32 15.71 -5.73
C LEU A 12 -43.67 15.75 -7.13
N TYR A 13 -42.65 16.58 -7.34
CA TYR A 13 -41.95 16.65 -8.63
C TYR A 13 -41.08 15.41 -8.92
N ASN A 14 -40.49 14.79 -7.88
CA ASN A 14 -39.68 13.58 -8.03
C ASN A 14 -40.52 12.30 -8.15
N LEU A 15 -41.73 12.25 -7.58
CA LEU A 15 -42.67 11.14 -7.79
C LEU A 15 -43.32 11.18 -9.19
N LEU A 16 -43.53 12.36 -9.77
CA LEU A 16 -44.08 12.49 -11.12
C LEU A 16 -43.09 12.06 -12.23
N TRP A 17 -41.78 12.14 -11.98
CA TRP A 17 -40.75 11.75 -12.95
C TRP A 17 -40.51 10.23 -13.01
N ILE A 18 -40.81 9.50 -11.93
CA ILE A 18 -40.72 8.03 -11.90
C ILE A 18 -41.90 7.36 -12.63
N ILE A 19 -43.09 7.99 -12.61
CA ILE A 19 -44.31 7.44 -13.23
C ILE A 19 -44.29 7.59 -14.77
N THR A 20 -43.46 8.48 -15.32
CA THR A 20 -43.40 8.75 -16.78
C THR A 20 -42.40 7.88 -17.57
N GLN A 21 -41.71 6.94 -16.93
CA GLN A 21 -40.81 5.96 -17.58
C GLN A 21 -41.34 4.51 -17.55
N ILE A 22 -42.58 4.30 -17.11
CA ILE A 22 -43.26 3.01 -17.26
C ILE A 22 -43.83 2.96 -18.68
N HIS A 23 -43.12 2.30 -19.59
CA HIS A 23 -43.68 1.99 -20.90
C HIS A 23 -44.86 1.03 -20.75
N PRO A 24 -46.04 1.35 -21.31
CA PRO A 24 -47.13 0.39 -21.37
C PRO A 24 -46.70 -0.78 -22.27
N LEU A 25 -46.73 -2.00 -21.73
CA LEU A 25 -46.67 -3.21 -22.52
C LEU A 25 -47.91 -3.23 -23.42
N ASP A 26 -47.68 -3.01 -24.71
CA ASP A 26 -48.70 -3.09 -25.76
C ASP A 26 -49.20 -4.54 -25.87
N THR A 27 -50.33 -4.83 -25.25
CA THR A 27 -51.04 -6.12 -25.38
C THR A 27 -52.01 -6.09 -26.56
N THR A 28 -51.52 -5.70 -27.73
CA THR A 28 -52.20 -5.97 -29.00
C THR A 28 -51.26 -6.60 -30.01
N ASP A 29 -50.82 -7.83 -29.73
CA ASP A 29 -50.52 -8.76 -30.81
C ASP A 29 -51.42 -9.99 -30.79
N LYS A 30 -51.73 -10.41 -32.01
CA LYS A 30 -52.90 -11.17 -32.43
C LYS A 30 -53.02 -12.54 -31.76
N LEU A 31 -54.27 -12.94 -31.52
CA LEU A 31 -54.68 -14.32 -31.36
C LEU A 31 -54.20 -15.13 -32.58
N GLN A 32 -53.00 -15.70 -32.47
CA GLN A 32 -52.52 -16.76 -33.34
C GLN A 32 -52.78 -18.07 -32.62
N ASN A 33 -53.56 -18.92 -33.29
CA ASN A 33 -54.06 -20.18 -32.79
C ASN A 33 -52.91 -21.20 -32.80
N ASP A 34 -51.96 -21.04 -31.87
CA ASP A 34 -50.92 -22.02 -31.62
C ASP A 34 -51.44 -23.00 -30.58
N GLN A 35 -51.81 -24.19 -31.02
CA GLN A 35 -52.04 -25.31 -30.13
C GLN A 35 -50.73 -25.59 -29.37
N VAL A 36 -50.63 -25.05 -28.15
CA VAL A 36 -49.59 -25.44 -27.20
C VAL A 36 -49.81 -26.92 -26.93
N ASN A 37 -48.95 -27.75 -27.51
CA ASN A 37 -48.89 -29.17 -27.19
C ASN A 37 -48.45 -29.29 -25.74
N ALA A 38 -49.43 -29.33 -24.83
CA ALA A 38 -49.23 -29.46 -23.40
C ALA A 38 -48.82 -30.91 -23.08
N ASN A 39 -47.60 -31.28 -23.46
CA ASN A 39 -46.93 -32.35 -22.74
C ASN A 39 -46.51 -31.77 -21.39
N PRO A 40 -46.99 -32.31 -20.25
CA PRO A 40 -46.56 -31.83 -18.95
C PRO A 40 -45.05 -32.07 -18.84
N PHE A 41 -44.27 -30.99 -18.78
CA PHE A 41 -42.85 -31.09 -18.50
C PHE A 41 -42.69 -31.54 -17.05
N LEU A 42 -42.28 -32.79 -16.86
CA LEU A 42 -41.98 -33.37 -15.56
C LEU A 42 -40.66 -32.79 -15.06
N ILE A 43 -40.73 -31.93 -14.05
CA ILE A 43 -39.56 -31.49 -13.29
C ILE A 43 -39.29 -32.56 -12.22
N GLU A 44 -38.36 -33.46 -12.49
CA GLU A 44 -37.84 -34.38 -11.48
C GLU A 44 -36.67 -33.72 -10.73
N ALA A 45 -36.92 -33.34 -9.48
CA ALA A 45 -35.85 -32.92 -8.57
C ALA A 45 -35.20 -34.18 -7.97
N SER A 46 -33.97 -34.49 -8.38
CA SER A 46 -33.18 -35.57 -7.82
C SER A 46 -32.31 -35.04 -6.67
N TRP A 47 -32.57 -35.53 -5.46
CA TRP A 47 -31.84 -35.15 -4.23
C TRP A 47 -30.55 -35.95 -4.00
N THR A 48 -30.26 -36.93 -4.85
CA THR A 48 -29.05 -37.78 -4.76
C THR A 48 -27.90 -37.25 -5.61
N THR A 49 -28.21 -36.38 -6.58
CA THR A 49 -27.25 -35.72 -7.46
C THR A 49 -26.86 -34.36 -6.88
N HIS A 50 -25.58 -34.15 -6.65
CA HIS A 50 -25.00 -32.87 -6.21
C HIS A 50 -24.36 -32.20 -7.42
N ASP A 51 -24.75 -30.97 -7.73
CA ASP A 51 -24.20 -30.20 -8.86
C ASP A 51 -22.74 -29.78 -8.62
N TYR A 52 -22.35 -29.64 -7.36
CA TYR A 52 -20.98 -29.34 -6.91
C TYR A 52 -20.84 -29.69 -5.42
N ASP A 53 -19.63 -30.08 -5.02
CA ASP A 53 -19.32 -30.28 -3.60
C ASP A 53 -19.32 -28.92 -2.89
N LEU A 54 -20.13 -28.80 -1.84
CA LEU A 54 -20.16 -27.60 -1.01
C LEU A 54 -18.89 -27.55 -0.14
N HIS A 55 -17.84 -26.88 -0.63
CA HIS A 55 -16.63 -26.67 0.13
C HIS A 55 -16.79 -25.47 1.07
N THR A 56 -16.81 -25.71 2.38
CA THR A 56 -16.82 -24.64 3.39
C THR A 56 -15.40 -24.43 3.89
N ILE A 57 -14.86 -23.23 3.66
CA ILE A 57 -13.50 -22.86 4.07
C ILE A 57 -13.57 -22.29 5.50
N PRO A 58 -12.99 -22.96 6.51
CA PRO A 58 -12.91 -22.39 7.84
C PRO A 58 -11.94 -21.21 7.84
N THR A 59 -12.47 -20.01 8.02
CA THR A 59 -11.68 -18.78 8.15
C THR A 59 -11.73 -18.26 9.58
N LEU A 60 -10.59 -17.84 10.13
CA LEU A 60 -10.52 -17.23 11.46
C LEU A 60 -9.77 -15.90 11.42
N GLN A 61 -10.32 -14.87 12.04
CA GLN A 61 -9.65 -13.60 12.25
C GLN A 61 -9.30 -13.41 13.73
N VAL A 62 -8.01 -13.24 14.02
CA VAL A 62 -7.50 -12.90 15.34
C VAL A 62 -7.25 -11.40 15.38
N VAL A 63 -8.07 -10.68 16.14
CA VAL A 63 -7.96 -9.23 16.30
C VAL A 63 -7.10 -8.90 17.51
N ALA A 64 -6.21 -7.94 17.38
CA ALA A 64 -5.38 -7.47 18.50
C ALA A 64 -6.25 -7.07 19.71
N ASN A 65 -6.03 -7.73 20.85
CA ASN A 65 -6.85 -7.58 22.06
C ASN A 65 -5.98 -7.78 23.32
N PRO A 66 -6.11 -6.96 24.38
CA PRO A 66 -5.39 -7.17 25.64
C PRO A 66 -5.51 -8.58 26.24
N LEU A 67 -6.63 -9.27 26.02
CA LEU A 67 -6.84 -10.66 26.45
C LEU A 67 -6.00 -11.68 25.67
N LEU A 68 -5.36 -11.28 24.57
CA LEU A 68 -4.37 -12.08 23.85
C LEU A 68 -2.93 -11.75 24.29
N ALA A 69 -2.71 -10.67 25.04
CA ALA A 69 -1.37 -10.24 25.41
C ALA A 69 -0.81 -11.08 26.57
N ARG A 70 0.42 -11.58 26.42
CA ARG A 70 1.16 -12.33 27.47
C ARG A 70 1.25 -11.60 28.80
N GLN A 71 1.31 -10.26 28.75
CA GLN A 71 1.54 -9.38 29.89
C GLN A 71 0.30 -9.21 30.78
N PHE A 72 -0.90 -9.34 30.22
CA PHE A 72 -2.15 -8.97 30.89
C PHE A 72 -3.16 -10.10 31.00
N SER A 73 -3.04 -11.14 30.17
CA SER A 73 -4.03 -12.19 30.08
C SER A 73 -3.56 -13.50 30.71
N PRO A 74 -4.30 -14.06 31.70
CA PRO A 74 -3.99 -15.37 32.26
C PRO A 74 -4.33 -16.51 31.29
N ILE A 75 -5.10 -16.24 30.23
CA ILE A 75 -5.60 -17.25 29.28
C ILE A 75 -4.88 -17.25 27.93
N TYR A 76 -3.90 -16.36 27.71
CA TYR A 76 -3.26 -16.21 26.38
C TYR A 76 -2.71 -17.53 25.83
N LYS A 77 -2.05 -18.33 26.69
CA LYS A 77 -1.47 -19.62 26.29
C LYS A 77 -2.53 -20.58 25.74
N GLN A 78 -3.68 -20.64 26.40
CA GLN A 78 -4.77 -21.52 25.98
C GLN A 78 -5.37 -21.04 24.67
N ILE A 79 -5.50 -19.72 24.48
CA ILE A 79 -6.03 -19.16 23.24
C ILE A 79 -5.14 -19.53 22.05
N PHE A 80 -3.83 -19.32 22.15
CA PHE A 80 -2.90 -19.64 21.05
C PHE A 80 -2.71 -21.16 20.87
N ALA A 81 -2.80 -21.97 21.93
CA ALA A 81 -2.85 -23.43 21.80
C ALA A 81 -4.10 -23.90 21.05
N ASN A 82 -5.27 -23.32 21.35
CA ASN A 82 -6.51 -23.62 20.65
C ASN A 82 -6.48 -23.13 19.19
N LEU A 83 -5.87 -21.97 18.93
CA LEU A 83 -5.67 -21.45 17.58
C LEU A 83 -4.89 -22.45 16.71
N LYS A 84 -3.80 -22.98 17.25
CA LYS A 84 -2.99 -24.01 16.60
C LYS A 84 -3.77 -25.30 16.35
N GLN A 85 -4.57 -25.74 17.33
CA GLN A 85 -5.39 -26.94 17.19
C GLN A 85 -6.51 -26.77 16.17
N LEU A 86 -7.06 -25.56 16.02
CA LEU A 86 -8.13 -25.28 15.08
C LEU A 86 -7.68 -25.48 13.63
N ASN A 87 -6.42 -25.16 13.32
CA ASN A 87 -5.81 -25.30 11.99
C ASN A 87 -6.72 -24.75 10.86
N ALA A 88 -7.28 -23.55 11.08
CA ALA A 88 -8.18 -22.93 10.12
C ALA A 88 -7.45 -22.65 8.81
N GLU A 89 -8.09 -22.99 7.69
CA GLU A 89 -7.48 -22.97 6.36
C GLU A 89 -6.98 -21.57 5.98
N TYR A 90 -7.72 -20.54 6.40
CA TYR A 90 -7.32 -19.15 6.33
C TYR A 90 -7.35 -18.54 7.72
N THR A 91 -6.17 -18.21 8.25
CA THR A 91 -6.07 -17.47 9.51
C THR A 91 -5.52 -16.07 9.22
N ARG A 92 -6.22 -15.04 9.71
CA ARG A 92 -5.83 -13.64 9.54
C ARG A 92 -5.53 -12.99 10.87
N TYR A 93 -4.41 -12.27 10.97
CA TYR A 93 -4.20 -11.31 12.05
C TYR A 93 -4.77 -9.95 11.65
N ALA A 94 -5.52 -9.31 12.54
CA ALA A 94 -6.06 -7.97 12.32
C ALA A 94 -5.51 -7.05 13.42
N ALA A 95 -4.52 -6.23 13.04
CA ALA A 95 -4.05 -5.16 13.90
C ALA A 95 -5.20 -4.18 14.20
N TRP A 96 -5.41 -3.82 15.47
CA TRP A 96 -6.46 -2.91 15.88
C TRP A 96 -5.89 -1.52 16.21
N PHE A 97 -6.59 -0.48 15.74
CA PHE A 97 -6.15 0.92 15.73
C PHE A 97 -5.67 1.54 17.07
N PRO A 98 -6.13 1.12 18.28
CA PRO A 98 -5.66 1.74 19.53
C PRO A 98 -4.30 1.24 20.07
N TYR A 99 -3.63 0.29 19.41
CA TYR A 99 -2.30 -0.22 19.85
C TYR A 99 -1.21 -0.11 18.76
N PRO A 100 -0.80 1.11 18.37
CA PRO A 100 0.05 1.27 17.20
C PRO A 100 1.52 1.13 17.59
N LYS A 101 2.10 -0.04 17.34
CA LYS A 101 3.42 -0.14 16.69
C LYS A 101 3.48 -1.47 15.96
N LEU A 102 3.06 -1.51 14.69
CA LEU A 102 3.56 -2.49 13.73
C LEU A 102 3.14 -2.11 12.30
N ALA A 103 4.12 -2.03 11.41
CA ALA A 103 3.96 -1.73 10.00
C ALA A 103 3.89 -3.03 9.18
N VAL A 104 2.96 -3.07 8.23
CA VAL A 104 2.83 -4.03 7.11
C VAL A 104 2.29 -3.18 5.94
N ALA A 105 2.82 -3.13 4.72
CA ALA A 105 3.84 -3.89 3.98
C ALA A 105 4.54 -2.93 2.96
N GLU A 106 5.52 -3.43 2.19
CA GLU A 106 5.54 -3.10 0.75
C GLU A 106 5.17 -4.39 0.01
N LEU A 107 4.01 -4.38 -0.65
CA LEU A 107 3.50 -5.53 -1.44
C LEU A 107 4.16 -5.63 -2.82
N ASP A 108 4.99 -4.63 -3.17
CA ASP A 108 5.76 -4.54 -4.41
C ASP A 108 7.26 -4.64 -4.10
N PRO A 109 8.10 -5.11 -5.05
CA PRO A 109 9.55 -5.00 -4.93
C PRO A 109 9.92 -3.53 -4.65
N PRO A 110 10.92 -3.24 -3.79
CA PRO A 110 11.13 -1.88 -3.29
C PRO A 110 11.29 -0.91 -4.44
N SER A 111 10.26 -0.09 -4.61
CA SER A 111 10.18 0.85 -5.71
C SER A 111 11.00 2.07 -5.31
N GLY A 112 12.31 2.00 -5.59
CA GLY A 112 13.20 3.16 -5.62
C GLY A 112 13.11 4.09 -4.42
N LEU A 113 13.60 3.65 -3.27
CA LEU A 113 13.75 4.53 -2.12
C LEU A 113 14.65 5.70 -2.51
N TYR A 114 14.11 6.92 -2.51
CA TYR A 114 14.89 8.10 -2.82
C TYR A 114 15.37 8.78 -1.54
N GLN A 115 16.63 9.19 -1.53
CA GLN A 115 17.23 9.97 -0.44
C GLN A 115 17.78 11.27 -0.99
N CYS A 116 17.75 12.31 -0.15
CA CYS A 116 18.24 13.62 -0.52
C CYS A 116 19.25 14.17 0.48
N GLY A 117 20.15 15.00 -0.03
CA GLY A 117 21.07 15.81 0.76
C GLY A 117 21.00 17.28 0.34
N ASN A 118 21.14 18.18 1.30
CA ASN A 118 21.22 19.62 1.06
C ASN A 118 22.20 20.22 2.08
N VAL A 119 23.33 20.72 1.59
CA VAL A 119 24.35 21.35 2.43
C VAL A 119 24.89 22.62 1.77
N GLY A 120 25.31 23.57 2.60
CA GLY A 120 26.03 24.76 2.12
C GLY A 120 27.41 24.41 1.57
N GLN A 121 28.02 25.37 0.87
CA GLN A 121 29.42 25.30 0.46
C GLN A 121 30.33 24.96 1.65
N ASP A 122 31.37 24.17 1.39
CA ASP A 122 32.38 23.69 2.35
C ASP A 122 31.89 22.65 3.38
N PHE A 123 30.64 22.16 3.25
CA PHE A 123 30.12 21.01 3.99
C PHE A 123 30.03 19.76 3.11
N SER A 124 29.83 18.58 3.73
CA SER A 124 29.68 17.32 3.00
C SER A 124 28.29 16.70 3.19
N ILE A 125 27.72 16.21 2.10
CA ILE A 125 26.50 15.39 2.11
C ILE A 125 26.90 13.94 2.38
N ASN A 126 26.22 13.27 3.31
CA ASN A 126 26.33 11.84 3.53
C ASN A 126 25.01 11.17 3.14
N LEU A 127 25.04 10.28 2.15
CA LEU A 127 23.92 9.49 1.67
C LEU A 127 24.14 8.02 2.04
N SER A 128 23.08 7.30 2.38
CA SER A 128 23.13 5.89 2.79
C SER A 128 21.85 5.14 2.37
N CYS A 129 22.04 4.09 1.59
CA CYS A 129 21.01 3.10 1.24
C CYS A 129 21.00 1.89 2.20
N GLU A 130 21.83 1.91 3.26
CA GLU A 130 22.06 0.76 4.14
C GLU A 130 20.82 0.32 4.93
N GLN A 131 19.91 1.25 5.25
CA GLN A 131 18.69 0.91 6.02
C GLN A 131 17.86 -0.20 5.35
N ASN A 132 17.99 -0.35 4.02
CA ASN A 132 17.26 -1.33 3.23
C ASN A 132 18.19 -2.32 2.51
N GLY A 133 19.46 -2.41 2.93
CA GLY A 133 20.46 -3.33 2.37
C GLY A 133 20.86 -3.05 0.91
N GLY A 134 20.48 -1.88 0.38
CA GLY A 134 20.60 -1.53 -1.03
C GLY A 134 21.87 -0.79 -1.40
N VAL A 135 22.01 -0.46 -2.69
CA VAL A 135 23.06 0.41 -3.24
C VAL A 135 22.43 1.59 -3.97
N ILE A 136 23.17 2.68 -4.10
CA ILE A 136 22.77 3.83 -4.88
C ILE A 136 22.77 3.41 -6.36
N SER A 137 21.61 3.39 -7.00
CA SER A 137 21.47 2.94 -8.39
C SER A 137 21.44 4.10 -9.36
N LYS A 138 20.89 5.24 -8.94
CA LYS A 138 20.70 6.40 -9.80
C LYS A 138 20.83 7.71 -9.02
N VAL A 139 21.24 8.75 -9.74
CA VAL A 139 21.18 10.14 -9.28
C VAL A 139 20.08 10.82 -10.08
N ASP A 140 18.96 11.15 -9.44
CA ASP A 140 17.84 11.83 -10.10
C ASP A 140 18.11 13.33 -10.27
N PHE A 141 18.84 13.92 -9.32
CA PHE A 141 19.18 15.32 -9.34
C PHE A 141 20.51 15.56 -8.61
N ALA A 142 21.35 16.43 -9.16
CA ALA A 142 22.49 16.98 -8.44
C ALA A 142 22.80 18.37 -8.96
N SER A 143 22.96 19.34 -8.07
CA SER A 143 23.32 20.70 -8.44
C SER A 143 24.17 21.35 -7.35
N TYR A 144 25.37 21.75 -7.72
CA TYR A 144 26.20 22.67 -6.95
C TYR A 144 26.01 24.11 -7.47
N GLY A 145 25.50 25.00 -6.63
CA GLY A 145 25.18 26.36 -7.02
C GLY A 145 24.08 26.98 -6.18
N THR A 146 23.06 27.57 -6.80
CA THR A 146 21.95 28.25 -6.10
C THR A 146 20.63 27.45 -6.11
N SER A 147 20.67 26.16 -6.44
CA SER A 147 19.50 25.26 -6.52
C SER A 147 18.65 25.23 -5.26
N SER A 148 17.33 25.15 -5.41
CA SER A 148 16.36 25.26 -4.32
C SER A 148 15.33 24.13 -4.34
N GLY A 149 14.45 24.06 -3.35
CA GLY A 149 13.38 23.06 -3.28
C GLY A 149 13.61 22.00 -2.21
N ALA A 150 12.61 21.15 -2.05
CA ALA A 150 12.62 20.03 -1.11
C ALA A 150 12.94 18.71 -1.84
N CYS A 151 13.23 17.65 -1.08
CA CYS A 151 13.43 16.32 -1.63
C CYS A 151 12.22 15.88 -2.48
N GLY A 152 12.47 15.38 -3.69
CA GLY A 152 11.43 15.05 -4.68
C GLY A 152 10.90 16.24 -5.50
N GLN A 153 11.26 17.48 -5.14
CA GLN A 153 10.82 18.72 -5.80
C GLN A 153 11.98 19.73 -5.93
N MET A 154 13.19 19.21 -6.17
CA MET A 154 14.39 20.04 -6.32
C MET A 154 14.39 20.77 -7.66
N LYS A 155 14.90 21.99 -7.66
CA LYS A 155 14.97 22.87 -8.83
C LYS A 155 16.39 23.41 -8.96
N GLN A 156 16.92 23.32 -10.17
CA GLN A 156 18.17 23.98 -10.54
C GLN A 156 18.04 25.49 -10.36
N GLY A 157 19.09 26.13 -9.86
CA GLY A 157 19.17 27.58 -9.72
C GLY A 157 19.74 28.25 -10.96
N THR A 158 19.82 29.58 -10.95
CA THR A 158 20.47 30.37 -12.02
C THR A 158 21.99 30.14 -12.06
N CYS A 159 22.58 29.72 -10.95
CA CYS A 159 23.95 29.27 -10.88
C CYS A 159 23.96 27.76 -10.64
N HIS A 160 24.65 27.03 -11.51
CA HIS A 160 24.75 25.59 -11.50
C HIS A 160 26.10 25.19 -12.12
N ALA A 161 26.82 24.25 -11.50
CA ALA A 161 27.97 23.61 -12.12
C ALA A 161 27.48 22.45 -13.00
N GLU A 162 27.67 22.55 -14.32
CA GLU A 162 27.17 21.56 -15.31
C GLU A 162 27.69 20.12 -15.06
N ASN A 163 28.85 19.97 -14.42
CA ASN A 163 29.43 18.68 -14.04
C ASN A 163 28.86 18.08 -12.74
N SER A 164 27.89 18.75 -12.09
CA SER A 164 27.36 18.33 -10.78
C SER A 164 26.82 16.90 -10.81
N SER A 165 26.00 16.56 -11.81
CA SER A 165 25.42 15.23 -11.94
C SER A 165 26.46 14.17 -12.25
N GLU A 166 27.39 14.45 -13.16
CA GLU A 166 28.45 13.49 -13.53
C GLU A 166 29.37 13.15 -12.35
N ILE A 167 29.78 14.16 -11.58
CA ILE A 167 30.61 13.96 -10.39
C ILE A 167 29.88 13.11 -9.37
N VAL A 168 28.63 13.44 -9.05
CA VAL A 168 27.86 12.71 -8.03
C VAL A 168 27.57 11.27 -8.48
N GLN A 169 27.26 11.06 -9.76
CA GLN A 169 27.09 9.71 -10.32
C GLN A 169 28.35 8.87 -10.14
N ARG A 170 29.51 9.42 -10.50
CA ARG A 170 30.80 8.73 -10.39
C ARG A 170 31.17 8.37 -8.95
N VAL A 171 30.84 9.22 -7.98
CA VAL A 171 31.20 9.01 -6.57
C VAL A 171 30.20 8.08 -5.88
N CYS A 172 28.92 8.18 -6.21
CA CYS A 172 27.86 7.53 -5.42
C CYS A 172 27.31 6.24 -6.05
N ILE A 173 27.21 6.11 -7.38
CA ILE A 173 26.57 4.93 -7.99
C ILE A 173 27.33 3.65 -7.62
N GLY A 174 26.59 2.61 -7.26
CA GLY A 174 27.11 1.29 -6.86
C GLY A 174 27.59 1.22 -5.41
N GLN A 175 27.64 2.35 -4.69
CA GLN A 175 28.03 2.38 -3.28
C GLN A 175 26.80 2.24 -2.36
N LYS A 176 27.00 1.66 -1.17
CA LYS A 176 25.97 1.63 -0.11
C LYS A 176 25.86 2.98 0.61
N THR A 177 27.01 3.63 0.79
CA THR A 177 27.14 4.95 1.40
C THR A 177 28.00 5.84 0.51
N CYS A 178 27.68 7.12 0.44
CA CYS A 178 28.41 8.09 -0.35
C CYS A 178 28.58 9.39 0.43
N SER A 179 29.79 9.94 0.43
CA SER A 179 30.08 11.26 0.99
C SER A 179 30.55 12.19 -0.12
N VAL A 180 29.87 13.32 -0.31
CA VAL A 180 30.19 14.28 -1.36
C VAL A 180 30.45 15.66 -0.74
N PRO A 181 31.68 16.18 -0.81
CA PRO A 181 32.01 17.51 -0.31
C PRO A 181 31.55 18.60 -1.28
N ALA A 182 30.86 19.62 -0.78
CA ALA A 182 30.32 20.75 -1.54
C ALA A 182 31.37 21.86 -1.76
N THR A 183 32.47 21.55 -2.45
CA THR A 183 33.61 22.45 -2.61
C THR A 183 33.84 22.89 -4.05
N ASN A 184 34.44 24.08 -4.19
CA ASN A 184 34.89 24.60 -5.48
C ASN A 184 35.98 23.75 -6.13
N ASP A 185 36.79 23.04 -5.34
CA ASP A 185 37.84 22.16 -5.87
C ASP A 185 37.24 20.95 -6.60
N LEU A 186 36.10 20.44 -6.12
CA LEU A 186 35.44 19.30 -6.72
C LEU A 186 34.55 19.69 -7.91
N PHE A 187 33.72 20.71 -7.75
CA PHE A 187 32.71 21.10 -8.74
C PHE A 187 33.11 22.29 -9.63
N GLY A 188 34.20 22.98 -9.30
CA GLY A 188 34.50 24.31 -9.85
C GLY A 188 33.70 25.42 -9.16
N ASP A 189 33.94 26.67 -9.57
CA ASP A 189 33.18 27.83 -9.08
C ASP A 189 32.26 28.39 -10.18
N PRO A 190 31.00 27.89 -10.27
CA PRO A 190 30.05 28.31 -11.31
C PRO A 190 29.57 29.77 -11.15
N CYS A 191 29.72 30.37 -9.96
CA CYS A 191 29.34 31.76 -9.71
C CYS A 191 30.16 32.36 -8.57
N LYS A 192 31.23 33.06 -8.95
CA LYS A 192 32.15 33.72 -8.01
C LYS A 192 31.42 34.78 -7.18
N GLY A 193 31.69 34.82 -5.88
CA GLY A 193 31.09 35.79 -4.95
C GLY A 193 29.67 35.47 -4.50
N ILE A 194 29.09 34.35 -4.96
CA ILE A 194 27.79 33.86 -4.50
C ILE A 194 28.01 32.62 -3.62
N THR A 195 27.33 32.58 -2.47
CA THR A 195 27.29 31.41 -1.59
C THR A 195 26.56 30.27 -2.28
N LYS A 196 27.26 29.17 -2.49
CA LYS A 196 26.73 27.98 -3.16
C LYS A 196 26.25 26.94 -2.15
N ARG A 197 25.47 25.99 -2.63
CA ARG A 197 25.03 24.79 -1.92
C ARG A 197 24.97 23.62 -2.87
N LEU A 198 25.11 22.43 -2.31
CA LEU A 198 24.96 21.18 -3.03
C LEU A 198 23.61 20.56 -2.66
N LEU A 199 22.76 20.33 -3.65
CA LEU A 199 21.54 19.54 -3.52
C LEU A 199 21.71 18.27 -4.33
N ILE A 200 21.44 17.12 -3.72
CA ILE A 200 21.50 15.80 -4.36
C ILE A 200 20.21 15.05 -4.05
N GLN A 201 19.66 14.38 -5.06
CA GLN A 201 18.64 13.34 -4.92
C GLN A 201 19.14 12.08 -5.60
N ILE A 202 19.14 10.99 -4.86
CA ILE A 202 19.51 9.66 -5.33
C ILE A 202 18.33 8.71 -5.22
N GLN A 203 18.40 7.63 -5.99
CA GLN A 203 17.55 6.46 -5.87
C GLN A 203 18.43 5.28 -5.42
N CYS A 204 17.92 4.54 -4.44
CA CYS A 204 18.50 3.30 -3.96
C CYS A 204 17.80 2.13 -4.63
N ASP A 205 18.58 1.18 -5.13
CA ASP A 205 18.05 -0.14 -5.47
C ASP A 205 18.18 -1.05 -4.25
N PRO A 206 17.09 -1.75 -3.89
CA PRO A 206 17.16 -2.79 -2.88
C PRO A 206 18.07 -3.94 -3.37
N PRO A 207 18.60 -4.76 -2.46
CA PRO A 207 19.35 -5.94 -2.84
C PRO A 207 18.43 -6.90 -3.62
N GLN A 208 18.73 -7.10 -4.91
CA GLN A 208 17.85 -7.80 -5.86
C GLN A 208 17.48 -9.24 -5.46
N ASN A 209 18.23 -9.85 -4.54
CA ASN A 209 18.03 -11.25 -4.17
C ASN A 209 17.21 -11.45 -2.90
N ASN A 210 17.04 -10.43 -2.05
CA ASN A 210 16.39 -10.58 -0.74
C ASN A 210 15.52 -9.37 -0.41
N THR A 211 14.20 -9.55 -0.35
CA THR A 211 13.32 -8.66 0.42
C THR A 211 13.28 -9.19 1.85
N TYR A 212 13.59 -8.35 2.84
CA TYR A 212 13.50 -8.74 4.25
C TYR A 212 12.62 -7.73 4.99
N TYR A 213 11.65 -8.25 5.73
CA TYR A 213 10.89 -7.47 6.69
C TYR A 213 11.70 -7.44 7.99
N ASN A 214 12.09 -6.24 8.43
CA ASN A 214 12.74 -6.11 9.73
C ASN A 214 11.70 -6.19 10.85
N PHE A 215 11.54 -7.40 11.37
CA PHE A 215 10.63 -7.75 12.45
C PHE A 215 11.25 -7.60 13.85
N THR A 216 12.38 -6.91 14.00
CA THR A 216 13.06 -6.73 15.31
C THR A 216 12.14 -6.16 16.39
N TYR A 217 11.11 -5.41 15.99
CA TYR A 217 10.12 -4.82 16.90
C TYR A 217 8.71 -5.38 16.70
N LEU A 218 8.60 -6.68 16.34
CA LEU A 218 7.32 -7.37 16.38
C LEU A 218 6.67 -7.20 17.76
N ASP A 219 5.43 -6.72 17.75
CA ASP A 219 4.57 -6.83 18.93
C ASP A 219 4.52 -8.29 19.35
N THR A 220 4.64 -8.52 20.66
CA THR A 220 4.71 -9.88 21.23
C THR A 220 3.50 -10.73 20.88
N MET A 221 2.33 -10.12 20.65
CA MET A 221 1.11 -10.81 20.24
C MET A 221 1.15 -11.25 18.78
N LEU A 222 1.79 -10.46 17.89
CA LEU A 222 2.00 -10.89 16.52
C LEU A 222 3.01 -12.05 16.47
N GLN A 223 4.05 -12.02 17.30
CA GLN A 223 4.96 -13.16 17.43
C GLN A 223 4.21 -14.42 17.92
N ASP A 224 3.39 -14.30 18.96
CA ASP A 224 2.53 -15.41 19.43
C ASP A 224 1.63 -15.98 18.33
N PHE A 225 1.03 -15.08 17.54
CA PHE A 225 0.16 -15.47 16.45
C PHE A 225 0.92 -16.23 15.36
N LEU A 226 2.10 -15.75 14.96
CA LEU A 226 2.95 -16.42 13.98
C LEU A 226 3.40 -17.80 14.48
N ASP A 227 3.83 -17.91 15.73
CA ASP A 227 4.23 -19.19 16.33
C ASP A 227 3.06 -20.19 16.42
N ALA A 228 1.85 -19.70 16.70
CA ALA A 228 0.65 -20.53 16.82
C ALA A 228 0.10 -20.98 15.46
N THR A 229 0.33 -20.18 14.41
CA THR A 229 -0.13 -20.48 13.05
C THR A 229 0.93 -21.14 12.19
N ASP A 230 2.11 -21.42 12.75
CA ASP A 230 3.15 -22.21 12.07
C ASP A 230 2.61 -23.58 11.61
N GLY A 231 2.66 -23.80 10.30
CA GLY A 231 2.09 -24.97 9.63
C GLY A 231 0.66 -24.82 9.11
N HIS A 232 -0.03 -23.70 9.35
CA HIS A 232 -1.33 -23.43 8.73
C HIS A 232 -1.16 -23.24 7.21
N SER A 233 -2.16 -23.67 6.43
CA SER A 233 -2.13 -23.64 4.96
C SER A 233 -1.99 -22.23 4.37
N ARG A 234 -2.69 -21.24 4.95
CA ARG A 234 -2.61 -19.84 4.52
C ARG A 234 -2.75 -18.89 5.72
N ILE A 235 -1.75 -18.02 5.87
CA ILE A 235 -1.69 -16.99 6.90
C ILE A 235 -1.75 -15.62 6.21
N ILE A 236 -2.64 -14.75 6.68
CA ILE A 236 -2.80 -13.38 6.18
C ILE A 236 -2.44 -12.41 7.30
N LEU A 237 -1.55 -11.48 7.03
CA LEU A 237 -1.10 -10.42 7.95
C LEU A 237 -1.73 -9.08 7.59
#